data_AF-A0A699QBE1-F1
#
_entry.id   AF-A0A699QBE1-F1
#
_cell.length_a   1.000
_cell.length_b   1.000
_cell.length_c   1.000
_cell.angle_alpha   90.00
_cell.angle_beta   90.00
_cell.angle_gamma   90.00
#
_symmetry.space_group_name_H-M   'P 1'
#
loop_
_entity.id
_entity.type
_entity.pdbx_description
1 polymer ?
#
loop_
_entity_poly.entity_id
_entity_poly.type
_entity_poly.pdbx_seq_one_letter_code
_entity_poly.pdbx_strand_id
1 'polypeptide(L)'
;MNLGGWLLQEGYMMKPGYGGTQGSVKKVLYQAGLNDAAVEKFYQQWRDNFITKADIDFIAQQGFNCIRLPLHYDLFLTPAQRAVRNGVIRGTVPYADYVAKLKEWQQKGELFKEPQQLEAIRLIDKTLGWCAANKLYVVLDLHAAPGAQGTDSNIADALQPNDFWNEPTYQDITNGLWATLAKRYKNDGRIAMYDLVNEPNNVPGGNAAIHTMLERLINTVRAQGDQHLLLLEGNGFGNNYNELLKSS
;
A
#
# COMPACT_ATOMS: atom_id res chain seq x y z
N MET A 1 -13.79 -9.43 -5.47
CA MET A 1 -14.11 -8.98 -4.10
C MET A 1 -12.93 -8.21 -3.54
N ASN A 2 -13.13 -7.06 -2.90
CA ASN A 2 -12.04 -6.36 -2.18
C ASN A 2 -11.85 -6.96 -0.78
N LEU A 3 -10.61 -7.16 -0.35
CA LEU A 3 -10.28 -7.57 1.02
C LEU A 3 -9.95 -6.35 1.91
N GLY A 4 -10.85 -5.36 1.90
CA GLY A 4 -10.70 -4.11 2.66
C GLY A 4 -10.70 -4.34 4.17
N GLY A 5 -9.99 -3.48 4.91
CA GLY A 5 -9.79 -3.61 6.36
C GLY A 5 -8.70 -4.61 6.79
N TRP A 6 -8.20 -5.45 5.88
CA TRP A 6 -7.23 -6.49 6.24
C TRP A 6 -5.79 -5.99 6.31
N LEU A 7 -5.17 -5.70 5.16
CA LEU A 7 -3.77 -5.29 5.05
C LEU A 7 -3.60 -3.77 5.05
N LEU A 8 -4.72 -3.07 5.12
CA LEU A 8 -4.87 -1.65 5.38
C LEU A 8 -6.15 -1.48 6.20
N GLN A 9 -6.11 -0.66 7.25
CA GLN A 9 -7.30 -0.31 8.03
C GLN A 9 -7.84 1.06 7.62
N GLU A 10 -9.13 1.07 7.27
CA GLU A 10 -9.95 2.27 7.11
C GLU A 10 -10.97 2.28 8.24
N GLY A 11 -10.96 3.32 9.08
CA GLY A 11 -11.71 3.32 10.34
C GLY A 11 -13.21 3.10 10.17
N TYR A 12 -13.79 3.60 9.07
CA TYR A 12 -15.24 3.49 8.82
C TYR A 12 -15.70 2.04 8.61
N MET A 13 -14.79 1.15 8.20
CA MET A 13 -15.07 -0.29 8.05
C MET A 13 -15.03 -1.04 9.38
N MET A 14 -14.43 -0.46 10.42
CA MET A 14 -14.07 -1.13 11.66
C MET A 14 -15.15 -0.92 12.72
N LYS A 15 -15.77 -1.97 13.27
CA LYS A 15 -16.85 -1.82 14.26
C LYS A 15 -16.33 -1.32 15.63
N PRO A 16 -17.03 -0.37 16.31
CA PRO A 16 -18.38 0.16 16.03
C PRO A 16 -18.49 1.21 14.91
N GLY A 17 -17.41 1.49 14.18
CA GLY A 17 -17.28 2.50 13.14
C GLY A 17 -16.60 3.73 13.72
N TYR A 18 -15.39 4.07 13.27
CA TYR A 18 -14.72 5.31 13.70
C TYR A 18 -14.08 6.02 12.50
N GLY A 19 -13.96 7.35 12.56
CA GLY A 19 -13.23 8.08 11.52
C GLY A 19 -11.72 7.84 11.63
N GLY A 20 -11.01 7.96 10.51
CA GLY A 20 -9.55 7.89 10.51
C GLY A 20 -8.96 6.66 9.81
N THR A 21 -7.65 6.55 9.91
CA THR A 21 -6.80 5.62 9.15
C THR A 21 -6.07 4.64 10.07
N GLN A 22 -5.31 3.70 9.49
CA GLN A 22 -4.39 2.84 10.24
C GLN A 22 -3.46 3.61 11.20
N GLY A 23 -2.91 4.76 10.80
CA GLY A 23 -2.09 5.61 11.67
C GLY A 23 -2.87 6.16 12.87
N SER A 24 -4.18 6.42 12.71
CA SER A 24 -5.05 6.84 13.81
C SER A 24 -5.24 5.71 14.84
N VAL A 25 -5.39 4.46 14.37
CA VAL A 25 -5.45 3.28 15.25
C VAL A 25 -4.16 3.10 16.03
N LYS A 26 -3.02 3.17 15.33
CA LYS A 26 -1.69 3.12 15.96
C LYS A 26 -1.56 4.19 17.05
N LYS A 27 -2.00 5.43 16.77
CA LYS A 27 -1.97 6.53 17.73
C LYS A 27 -2.74 6.20 19.01
N VAL A 28 -3.95 5.64 18.89
CA VAL A 28 -4.76 5.22 20.05
C VAL A 28 -4.05 4.11 20.84
N LEU A 29 -3.45 3.12 20.17
CA LEU A 29 -2.69 2.06 20.85
C LEU A 29 -1.49 2.63 21.62
N TYR A 30 -0.75 3.57 21.03
CA TYR A 30 0.37 4.24 21.72
C TYR A 30 -0.10 5.10 22.89
N GLN A 31 -1.22 5.80 22.76
CA GLN A 31 -1.83 6.57 23.86
C GLN A 31 -2.31 5.67 25.02
N ALA A 32 -2.66 4.41 24.72
CA ALA A 32 -2.95 3.39 25.73
C ALA A 32 -1.68 2.78 26.38
N GLY A 33 -0.48 3.26 26.04
CA GLY A 33 0.78 2.87 26.67
C GLY A 33 1.48 1.68 26.01
N LEU A 34 1.05 1.22 24.84
CA LEU A 34 1.74 0.16 24.12
C LEU A 34 3.08 0.68 23.55
N ASN A 35 4.09 -0.18 23.50
CA ASN A 35 5.35 0.09 22.80
C ASN A 35 5.31 -0.47 21.36
N ASP A 36 6.35 -0.19 20.57
CA ASP A 36 6.40 -0.61 19.16
C ASP A 36 6.27 -2.14 19.00
N ALA A 37 6.87 -2.93 19.89
CA ALA A 37 6.75 -4.39 19.85
C ALA A 37 5.33 -4.87 20.11
N ALA A 38 4.61 -4.24 21.05
CA ALA A 38 3.21 -4.56 21.34
C ALA A 38 2.28 -4.14 20.19
N VAL A 39 2.52 -2.98 19.57
CA VAL A 39 1.76 -2.54 18.38
C VAL A 39 2.02 -3.46 17.19
N GLU A 40 3.28 -3.81 16.90
CA GLU A 40 3.60 -4.77 15.84
C GLU A 40 2.97 -6.14 16.12
N LYS A 41 2.97 -6.62 17.37
CA LYS A 41 2.29 -7.86 17.75
C LYS A 41 0.78 -7.78 17.52
N PHE A 42 0.14 -6.68 17.90
CA PHE A 42 -1.29 -6.45 17.63
C PHE A 42 -1.59 -6.54 16.14
N TYR A 43 -0.81 -5.84 15.31
CA TYR A 43 -1.00 -5.86 13.86
C TYR A 43 -0.66 -7.21 13.22
N GLN A 44 0.30 -7.95 13.77
CA GLN A 44 0.56 -9.32 13.35
C GLN A 44 -0.65 -10.21 13.62
N GLN A 45 -1.21 -10.15 14.83
CA GLN A 45 -2.43 -10.88 15.18
C GLN A 45 -3.61 -10.47 14.32
N TRP A 46 -3.77 -9.18 14.01
CA TRP A 46 -4.78 -8.70 13.07
C TRP A 46 -4.65 -9.38 11.71
N ARG A 47 -3.47 -9.31 11.09
CA ARG A 47 -3.25 -9.87 9.74
C ARG A 47 -3.37 -11.39 9.69
N ASP A 48 -3.05 -12.08 10.78
CA ASP A 48 -3.16 -13.54 10.84
C ASP A 48 -4.58 -14.05 11.07
N ASN A 49 -5.49 -13.22 11.60
CA ASN A 49 -6.85 -13.64 12.00
C ASN A 49 -8.00 -12.92 11.30
N PHE A 50 -7.78 -11.74 10.70
CA PHE A 50 -8.87 -10.95 10.13
C PHE A 50 -9.41 -11.55 8.81
N ILE A 51 -8.52 -11.92 7.89
CA ILE A 51 -8.83 -12.77 6.73
C ILE A 51 -8.00 -14.04 6.82
N THR A 52 -8.67 -15.16 6.63
CA THR A 52 -8.11 -16.49 6.68
C THR A 52 -8.40 -17.24 5.38
N LYS A 53 -7.87 -18.46 5.26
CA LYS A 53 -8.19 -19.32 4.12
C LYS A 53 -9.70 -19.59 4.02
N ALA A 54 -10.41 -19.71 5.15
CA ALA A 54 -11.84 -20.00 5.15
C ALA A 54 -12.65 -18.89 4.46
N ASP A 55 -12.23 -17.64 4.62
CA ASP A 55 -12.86 -16.49 3.94
C ASP A 55 -12.64 -16.54 2.42
N ILE A 56 -11.44 -16.91 1.99
CA ILE A 56 -11.12 -17.09 0.56
C ILE A 56 -11.90 -18.26 -0.05
N ASP A 57 -12.00 -19.38 0.67
CA ASP A 57 -12.79 -20.54 0.26
C ASP A 57 -14.28 -20.16 0.15
N PHE A 58 -14.81 -19.40 1.11
CA PHE A 58 -16.18 -18.91 1.08
C PHE A 58 -16.43 -17.98 -0.11
N ILE A 59 -15.54 -17.01 -0.37
CA ILE A 59 -15.61 -16.11 -1.53
C ILE A 59 -15.68 -16.93 -2.83
N ALA A 60 -14.85 -17.97 -2.97
CA ALA A 60 -14.88 -18.84 -4.14
C ALA A 60 -16.20 -19.61 -4.28
N GLN A 61 -16.74 -20.13 -3.16
CA GLN A 61 -18.03 -20.83 -3.14
C GLN A 61 -19.20 -19.91 -3.55
N GLN A 62 -19.11 -18.60 -3.32
CA GLN A 62 -20.09 -17.63 -3.79
C GLN A 62 -19.98 -17.33 -5.30
N GLY A 63 -19.02 -17.95 -6.01
CA GLY A 63 -18.86 -17.81 -7.46
C GLY A 63 -17.96 -16.65 -7.89
N PHE A 64 -17.27 -15.98 -6.97
CA PHE A 64 -16.23 -15.02 -7.35
C PHE A 64 -15.03 -15.76 -7.97
N ASN A 65 -14.35 -15.10 -8.90
CA ASN A 65 -13.17 -15.61 -9.58
C ASN A 65 -11.93 -14.72 -9.37
N CYS A 66 -12.04 -13.63 -8.62
CA CYS A 66 -10.99 -12.65 -8.40
C CYS A 66 -11.15 -11.91 -7.06
N ILE A 67 -10.03 -11.68 -6.39
CA ILE A 67 -9.93 -10.79 -5.23
C ILE A 67 -9.02 -9.59 -5.55
N ARG A 68 -9.31 -8.44 -4.94
CA ARG A 68 -8.42 -7.28 -4.88
C ARG A 68 -7.86 -7.18 -3.46
N LEU A 69 -6.54 -7.02 -3.36
CA LEU A 69 -5.78 -7.02 -2.13
C LEU A 69 -5.19 -5.63 -1.90
N PRO A 70 -5.91 -4.75 -1.16
CA PRO A 70 -5.40 -3.45 -0.74
C PRO A 70 -4.18 -3.59 0.17
N LEU A 71 -3.08 -2.94 -0.17
CA LEU A 71 -1.81 -3.01 0.54
C LEU A 71 -1.39 -1.63 1.05
N HIS A 72 -0.96 -1.58 2.31
CA HIS A 72 -0.28 -0.42 2.86
C HIS A 72 1.25 -0.54 2.68
N TYR A 73 1.92 0.52 2.23
CA TYR A 73 3.39 0.51 2.01
C TYR A 73 4.22 0.14 3.25
N ASP A 74 3.79 0.51 4.46
CA ASP A 74 4.36 0.06 5.75
C ASP A 74 4.68 -1.45 5.79
N LEU A 75 3.90 -2.31 5.12
CA LEU A 75 4.14 -3.76 5.09
C LEU A 75 5.42 -4.15 4.33
N PHE A 76 5.91 -3.25 3.48
CA PHE A 76 7.16 -3.40 2.72
C PHE A 76 8.38 -2.81 3.46
N LEU A 77 8.18 -2.25 4.65
CA LEU A 77 9.25 -1.81 5.53
C LEU A 77 9.58 -2.92 6.55
N THR A 78 10.84 -2.98 6.98
CA THR A 78 11.22 -3.80 8.14
C THR A 78 10.58 -3.23 9.41
N PRO A 79 10.45 -4.02 10.51
CA PRO A 79 9.96 -3.50 11.79
C PRO A 79 10.76 -2.28 12.28
N ALA A 80 12.09 -2.27 12.09
CA ALA A 80 12.94 -1.14 12.46
C ALA A 80 12.65 0.11 11.62
N GLN A 81 12.40 -0.05 10.33
CA GLN A 81 12.03 1.06 9.44
C GLN A 81 10.63 1.61 9.78
N ARG A 82 9.65 0.73 10.03
CA ARG A 82 8.31 1.13 10.49
C ARG A 82 8.35 1.87 11.82
N ALA A 83 9.22 1.47 12.74
CA ALA A 83 9.35 2.11 14.05
C ALA A 83 9.68 3.61 13.93
N VAL A 84 10.45 4.03 12.92
CA VAL A 84 10.73 5.47 12.68
C VAL A 84 9.46 6.23 12.28
N ARG A 85 8.65 5.66 11.38
CA ARG A 85 7.33 6.23 11.02
C ARG A 85 6.41 6.31 12.24
N ASN A 86 6.34 5.21 13.01
CA ASN A 86 5.55 5.15 14.24
C ASN A 86 6.03 6.17 15.29
N GLY A 87 7.33 6.47 15.31
CA GLY A 87 7.91 7.53 16.13
C GLY A 87 7.32 8.91 15.83
N VAL A 88 6.99 9.20 14.56
CA VAL A 88 6.30 10.44 14.16
C VAL A 88 4.87 10.44 14.67
N ILE A 89 4.14 9.32 14.52
CA ILE A 89 2.77 9.16 15.04
C ILE A 89 2.72 9.40 16.56
N ARG A 90 3.78 8.99 17.27
CA ARG A 90 3.95 9.17 18.72
C ARG A 90 4.42 10.57 19.13
N GLY A 91 4.85 11.40 18.20
CA GLY A 91 5.50 12.69 18.49
C GLY A 91 6.91 12.57 19.10
N THR A 92 7.54 11.40 18.96
CA THR A 92 8.91 11.12 19.47
C THR A 92 10.00 11.24 18.41
N VAL A 93 9.61 11.26 17.14
CA VAL A 93 10.51 11.48 16.00
C VAL A 93 9.98 12.68 15.21
N PRO A 94 10.78 13.73 15.00
CA PRO A 94 10.41 14.80 14.09
C PRO A 94 10.12 14.27 12.69
N TYR A 95 9.07 14.80 12.05
CA TYR A 95 8.70 14.38 10.70
C TYR A 95 9.86 14.52 9.68
N ALA A 96 10.66 15.60 9.78
CA ALA A 96 11.82 15.81 8.92
C ALA A 96 12.88 14.69 9.06
N ASP A 97 13.08 14.16 10.27
CA ASP A 97 14.03 13.08 10.53
C ASP A 97 13.54 11.75 9.92
N TYR A 98 12.24 11.52 9.92
CA TYR A 98 11.64 10.37 9.23
C TYR A 98 11.89 10.43 7.72
N VAL A 99 11.65 11.59 7.09
CA VAL A 99 11.94 11.79 5.66
C VAL A 99 13.42 11.62 5.37
N ALA A 100 14.30 12.18 6.21
CA ALA A 100 15.75 12.03 6.05
C ALA A 100 16.19 10.56 6.14
N LYS A 101 15.60 9.77 7.05
CA LYS A 101 15.88 8.33 7.16
C LYS A 101 15.38 7.53 5.97
N LEU A 102 14.19 7.83 5.45
CA LEU A 102 13.70 7.21 4.22
C LEU A 102 14.64 7.48 3.04
N LYS A 103 15.08 8.73 2.87
CA LYS A 103 16.07 9.13 1.85
C LYS A 103 17.37 8.34 1.99
N GLU A 104 17.90 8.26 3.21
CA GLU A 104 19.11 7.50 3.51
C GLU A 104 18.97 6.02 3.11
N TRP A 105 17.89 5.35 3.53
CA TRP A 105 17.66 3.95 3.20
C TRP A 105 17.43 3.72 1.72
N GLN A 106 16.72 4.62 1.05
CA GLN A 106 16.51 4.56 -0.40
C GLN A 106 17.85 4.66 -1.14
N GLN A 107 18.66 5.67 -0.83
CA GLN A 107 19.96 5.91 -1.50
C GLN A 107 20.97 4.79 -1.26
N LYS A 108 20.93 4.16 -0.07
CA LYS A 108 21.77 3.00 0.26
C LYS A 108 21.24 1.67 -0.27
N GLY A 109 20.07 1.64 -0.91
CA GLY A 109 19.44 0.41 -1.37
C GLY A 109 19.04 -0.53 -0.22
N GLU A 110 18.71 0.03 0.94
CA GLU A 110 18.28 -0.71 2.13
C GLU A 110 16.76 -0.91 2.17
N LEU A 111 16.00 -0.07 1.47
CA LEU A 111 14.58 -0.33 1.22
C LEU A 111 14.43 -1.51 0.28
N PHE A 112 13.56 -2.45 0.65
CA PHE A 112 13.22 -3.63 -0.14
C PHE A 112 14.39 -4.56 -0.49
N LYS A 113 15.53 -4.45 0.22
CA LYS A 113 16.76 -5.21 -0.06
C LYS A 113 16.56 -6.72 -0.01
N GLU A 114 15.82 -7.20 1.00
CA GLU A 114 15.54 -8.61 1.24
C GLU A 114 14.02 -8.85 1.18
N PRO A 115 13.40 -8.77 -0.01
CA PRO A 115 11.95 -8.71 -0.14
C PRO A 115 11.24 -9.93 0.47
N GLN A 116 11.86 -11.11 0.40
CA GLN A 116 11.34 -12.35 1.00
C GLN A 116 11.21 -12.31 2.53
N GLN A 117 11.86 -11.35 3.20
CA GLN A 117 11.74 -11.15 4.65
C GLN A 117 10.67 -10.11 5.01
N LEU A 118 10.06 -9.46 4.01
CA LEU A 118 9.04 -8.44 4.23
C LEU A 118 7.67 -9.08 4.45
N GLU A 119 6.91 -8.48 5.36
CA GLU A 119 5.57 -8.97 5.73
C GLU A 119 4.60 -8.89 4.54
N ALA A 120 4.71 -7.86 3.70
CA ALA A 120 3.94 -7.76 2.46
C ALA A 120 4.12 -8.98 1.56
N ILE A 121 5.36 -9.44 1.35
CA ILE A 121 5.66 -10.58 0.47
C ILE A 121 5.13 -11.88 1.08
N ARG A 122 5.31 -12.10 2.38
CA ARG A 122 4.73 -13.25 3.09
C ARG A 122 3.20 -13.33 2.89
N LEU A 123 2.51 -12.19 3.02
CA LEU A 123 1.05 -12.14 2.92
C LEU A 123 0.55 -12.27 1.48
N ILE A 124 1.24 -11.66 0.52
CA ILE A 124 0.94 -11.84 -0.91
C ILE A 124 1.11 -13.32 -1.29
N ASP A 125 2.24 -13.94 -0.97
CA ASP A 125 2.50 -15.35 -1.28
C ASP A 125 1.46 -16.28 -0.62
N LYS A 126 1.12 -16.03 0.65
CA LYS A 126 0.08 -16.76 1.39
C LYS A 126 -1.27 -16.64 0.70
N THR A 127 -1.64 -15.44 0.28
CA THR A 127 -2.91 -15.15 -0.41
C THR A 127 -2.95 -15.82 -1.78
N LEU A 128 -1.86 -15.74 -2.56
CA LEU A 128 -1.74 -16.44 -3.85
C LEU A 128 -1.85 -17.96 -3.68
N GLY A 129 -1.35 -18.52 -2.57
CA GLY A 129 -1.53 -19.93 -2.21
C GLY A 129 -2.99 -20.30 -1.95
N TRP A 130 -3.72 -19.49 -1.18
CA TRP A 130 -5.15 -19.68 -0.93
C TRP A 130 -5.99 -19.54 -2.20
N CYS A 131 -5.67 -18.55 -3.03
CA CYS A 131 -6.34 -18.30 -4.30
C CYS A 131 -6.08 -19.41 -5.32
N ALA A 132 -4.86 -19.95 -5.38
CA ALA A 132 -4.52 -21.08 -6.25
C ALA A 132 -5.41 -22.31 -5.96
N ALA A 133 -5.66 -22.62 -4.69
CA ALA A 133 -6.52 -23.74 -4.29
C ALA A 133 -7.98 -23.56 -4.75
N ASN A 134 -8.39 -22.33 -5.04
CA ASN A 134 -9.76 -21.96 -5.41
C ASN A 134 -9.88 -21.42 -6.85
N LYS A 135 -8.80 -21.44 -7.64
CA LYS A 135 -8.74 -20.86 -9.01
C LYS A 135 -9.16 -19.38 -9.05
N LEU A 136 -8.82 -18.63 -8.00
CA LEU A 136 -9.05 -17.18 -7.94
C LEU A 136 -7.83 -16.43 -8.47
N TYR A 137 -8.08 -15.33 -9.19
CA TYR A 137 -7.06 -14.33 -9.48
C TYR A 137 -6.90 -13.34 -8.33
N VAL A 138 -5.75 -12.67 -8.29
CA VAL A 138 -5.43 -11.60 -7.33
C VAL A 138 -5.09 -10.30 -8.06
N VAL A 139 -5.67 -9.19 -7.63
CA VAL A 139 -5.24 -7.84 -7.96
C VAL A 139 -4.41 -7.31 -6.79
N LEU A 140 -3.15 -6.94 -7.03
CA LEU A 140 -2.35 -6.25 -6.02
C LEU A 140 -2.61 -4.76 -6.14
N ASP A 141 -3.01 -4.14 -5.04
CA ASP A 141 -3.41 -2.75 -5.00
C ASP A 141 -2.56 -1.99 -3.99
N LEU A 142 -1.77 -1.03 -4.47
CA LEU A 142 -1.06 -0.11 -3.58
C LEU A 142 -2.04 0.95 -3.07
N HIS A 143 -2.74 0.57 -2.00
CA HIS A 143 -3.87 1.33 -1.48
C HIS A 143 -3.45 2.51 -0.61
N ALA A 144 -2.33 2.38 0.10
CA ALA A 144 -1.69 3.49 0.81
C ALA A 144 -0.23 3.58 0.39
N ALA A 145 0.08 4.57 -0.46
CA ALA A 145 1.44 4.88 -0.89
C ALA A 145 2.22 5.60 0.24
N PRO A 146 3.56 5.51 0.25
CA PRO A 146 4.37 6.35 1.12
C PRO A 146 4.04 7.84 0.90
N GLY A 147 3.93 8.64 1.97
CA GLY A 147 3.53 10.05 1.88
C GLY A 147 2.03 10.30 1.62
N ALA A 148 1.23 9.26 1.37
CA ALA A 148 -0.21 9.34 1.05
C ALA A 148 -0.55 10.17 -0.22
N GLN A 149 -1.22 9.52 -1.16
CA GLN A 149 -1.55 10.04 -2.48
C GLN A 149 -2.76 11.01 -2.52
N GLY A 150 -3.23 11.44 -1.36
CA GLY A 150 -4.32 12.41 -1.23
C GLY A 150 -4.47 12.94 0.20
N THR A 151 -5.62 13.55 0.52
CA THR A 151 -5.84 14.24 1.80
C THR A 151 -7.08 13.78 2.57
N ASP A 152 -7.88 12.86 2.03
CA ASP A 152 -9.04 12.37 2.75
C ASP A 152 -8.65 11.67 4.07
N SER A 153 -9.21 12.14 5.17
CA SER A 153 -8.84 11.71 6.51
C SER A 153 -9.21 10.27 6.86
N ASN A 154 -10.00 9.58 6.04
CA ASN A 154 -10.42 8.20 6.28
C ASN A 154 -9.60 7.18 5.50
N ILE A 155 -8.99 7.59 4.38
CA ILE A 155 -8.28 6.68 3.47
C ILE A 155 -6.82 7.06 3.23
N ALA A 156 -6.48 8.36 3.26
CA ALA A 156 -5.11 8.83 3.09
C ALA A 156 -4.39 8.78 4.45
N ASP A 157 -3.65 7.69 4.74
CA ASP A 157 -2.86 7.50 5.96
C ASP A 157 -1.62 8.43 6.03
N ALA A 158 -1.88 9.73 5.91
CA ALA A 158 -0.92 10.81 5.75
C ALA A 158 -0.32 11.26 7.09
N LEU A 159 0.99 11.53 7.10
CA LEU A 159 1.63 12.25 8.21
C LEU A 159 1.63 13.77 7.99
N GLN A 160 1.63 14.20 6.72
CA GLN A 160 1.52 15.57 6.25
C GLN A 160 0.61 15.58 5.00
N PRO A 161 -0.15 16.64 4.74
CA PRO A 161 -1.05 16.70 3.58
C PRO A 161 -0.26 16.71 2.26
N ASN A 162 -0.71 15.89 1.29
CA ASN A 162 -0.14 15.82 -0.06
C ASN A 162 1.35 15.49 -0.12
N ASP A 163 1.87 14.79 0.89
CA ASP A 163 3.30 14.57 1.04
C ASP A 163 3.87 13.72 -0.10
N PHE A 164 3.10 12.71 -0.56
CA PHE A 164 3.44 11.94 -1.75
C PHE A 164 3.73 12.81 -2.98
N TRP A 165 3.11 13.98 -3.11
CA TRP A 165 3.26 14.86 -4.26
C TRP A 165 4.34 15.92 -4.05
N ASN A 166 4.55 16.35 -2.81
CA ASN A 166 5.45 17.46 -2.47
C ASN A 166 6.90 17.03 -2.19
N GLU A 167 7.13 15.75 -1.87
CA GLU A 167 8.47 15.22 -1.53
C GLU A 167 8.87 14.07 -2.48
N PRO A 168 9.74 14.34 -3.47
CA PRO A 168 10.14 13.41 -4.54
C PRO A 168 10.55 12.00 -4.09
N THR A 169 11.09 11.88 -2.87
CA THR A 169 11.50 10.59 -2.30
C THR A 169 10.34 9.61 -2.19
N TYR A 170 9.11 10.06 -1.93
CA TYR A 170 8.00 9.14 -1.82
C TYR A 170 7.61 8.52 -3.17
N GLN A 171 7.63 9.30 -4.25
CA GLN A 171 7.46 8.76 -5.61
C GLN A 171 8.58 7.77 -5.95
N ASP A 172 9.82 8.08 -5.59
CA ASP A 172 10.94 7.17 -5.84
C ASP A 172 10.80 5.84 -5.08
N ILE A 173 10.35 5.89 -3.82
CA ILE A 173 10.12 4.69 -2.99
C ILE A 173 8.97 3.87 -3.59
N THR A 174 7.87 4.51 -4.00
CA THR A 174 6.77 3.83 -4.70
C THR A 174 7.24 3.17 -5.98
N ASN A 175 8.13 3.83 -6.73
CA ASN A 175 8.74 3.26 -7.92
C ASN A 175 9.61 2.03 -7.61
N GLY A 176 10.43 2.09 -6.56
CA GLY A 176 11.24 0.96 -6.09
C GLY A 176 10.41 -0.22 -5.58
N LEU A 177 9.28 0.07 -4.94
CA LEU A 177 8.31 -0.95 -4.50
C LEU A 177 7.72 -1.69 -5.70
N TRP A 178 7.24 -0.96 -6.72
CA TRP A 178 6.70 -1.58 -7.93
C TRP A 178 7.75 -2.34 -8.74
N ALA A 179 8.98 -1.83 -8.83
CA ALA A 179 10.09 -2.58 -9.43
C ALA A 179 10.32 -3.92 -8.70
N THR A 180 10.23 -3.92 -7.36
CA THR A 180 10.40 -5.12 -6.53
C THR A 180 9.28 -6.13 -6.77
N LEU A 181 8.02 -5.68 -6.74
CA LEU A 181 6.86 -6.54 -7.00
C LEU A 181 6.90 -7.12 -8.42
N ALA A 182 7.08 -6.26 -9.43
CA ALA A 182 7.12 -6.68 -10.82
C ALA A 182 8.25 -7.68 -11.09
N LYS A 183 9.46 -7.43 -10.56
CA LYS A 183 10.58 -8.35 -10.70
C LYS A 183 10.27 -9.74 -10.12
N ARG A 184 9.61 -9.78 -8.95
CA ARG A 184 9.28 -11.03 -8.26
C ARG A 184 8.16 -11.79 -8.95
N TYR A 185 7.08 -11.09 -9.31
CA TYR A 185 5.83 -11.74 -9.67
C TYR A 185 5.54 -11.78 -11.17
N LYS A 186 6.38 -11.21 -12.05
CA LYS A 186 6.16 -11.16 -13.51
C LYS A 186 5.74 -12.44 -14.22
N ASN A 187 6.01 -13.61 -13.64
CA ASN A 187 5.65 -14.91 -14.21
C ASN A 187 4.52 -15.62 -13.45
N ASP A 188 3.92 -15.00 -12.44
CA ASP A 188 2.86 -15.58 -11.62
C ASP A 188 1.48 -15.20 -12.17
N GLY A 189 0.98 -16.00 -13.12
CA GLY A 189 -0.32 -15.76 -13.77
C GLY A 189 -1.56 -15.83 -12.87
N ARG A 190 -1.40 -16.08 -11.56
CA ARG A 190 -2.49 -15.90 -10.59
C ARG A 190 -2.73 -14.43 -10.27
N ILE A 191 -1.72 -13.58 -10.46
CA ILE A 191 -1.93 -12.15 -10.44
C ILE A 191 -2.60 -11.76 -11.75
N ALA A 192 -3.78 -11.14 -11.68
CA ALA A 192 -4.44 -10.62 -12.87
C ALA A 192 -3.91 -9.21 -13.21
N MET A 193 -3.68 -8.39 -12.20
CA MET A 193 -3.51 -6.95 -12.37
C MET A 193 -2.76 -6.31 -11.21
N TYR A 194 -2.03 -5.24 -11.53
CA TYR A 194 -1.48 -4.30 -10.57
C TYR A 194 -2.25 -3.00 -10.62
N ASP A 195 -2.80 -2.60 -9.48
CA ASP A 195 -3.40 -1.30 -9.27
C ASP A 195 -2.37 -0.39 -8.61
N LEU A 196 -1.82 0.51 -9.43
CA LEU A 196 -0.51 1.12 -9.19
C LEU A 196 -0.52 2.11 -8.03
N VAL A 197 -1.60 2.88 -7.89
CA VAL A 197 -1.83 3.84 -6.80
C VAL A 197 -3.35 4.06 -6.72
N ASN A 198 -3.96 3.64 -5.61
CA ASN A 198 -5.41 3.79 -5.38
C ASN A 198 -5.81 5.25 -5.14
N GLU A 199 -6.90 5.67 -5.77
CA GLU A 199 -7.70 6.86 -5.49
C GLU A 199 -6.90 8.15 -5.16
N PRO A 200 -5.99 8.61 -6.03
CA PRO A 200 -5.46 9.96 -5.91
C PRO A 200 -6.59 10.99 -5.72
N ASN A 201 -6.47 11.87 -4.73
CA ASN A 201 -7.48 12.89 -4.44
C ASN A 201 -6.83 14.18 -3.95
N ASN A 202 -7.41 15.33 -4.32
CA ASN A 202 -6.90 16.66 -3.96
C ASN A 202 -5.42 16.89 -4.36
N VAL A 203 -5.00 16.26 -5.47
CA VAL A 203 -3.61 16.24 -5.93
C VAL A 203 -3.14 17.64 -6.39
N PRO A 204 -2.05 18.19 -5.80
CA PRO A 204 -1.42 19.39 -6.31
C PRO A 204 -0.93 19.20 -7.76
N GLY A 205 -1.21 20.16 -8.64
CA GLY A 205 -0.92 20.02 -10.07
C GLY A 205 -1.89 19.12 -10.83
N GLY A 206 -2.92 18.58 -10.17
CA GLY A 206 -4.03 17.86 -10.79
C GLY A 206 -3.61 16.64 -11.60
N ASN A 207 -4.31 16.40 -12.70
CA ASN A 207 -4.14 15.19 -13.52
C ASN A 207 -2.78 15.11 -14.21
N ALA A 208 -2.08 16.22 -14.44
CA ALA A 208 -0.74 16.23 -15.01
C ALA A 208 0.31 15.60 -14.06
N ALA A 209 0.19 15.85 -12.76
CA ALA A 209 1.07 15.25 -11.75
C ALA A 209 0.83 13.73 -11.66
N ILE A 210 -0.44 13.31 -11.68
CA ILE A 210 -0.82 11.89 -11.69
C ILE A 210 -0.33 11.21 -12.96
N HIS A 211 -0.53 11.83 -14.13
CA HIS A 211 -0.05 11.30 -15.42
C HIS A 211 1.46 11.01 -15.37
N THR A 212 2.25 12.00 -14.94
CA THR A 212 3.71 11.88 -14.81
C THR A 212 4.09 10.70 -13.90
N MET A 213 3.40 10.54 -12.78
CA MET A 213 3.65 9.43 -11.86
C MET A 213 3.26 8.08 -12.47
N LEU A 214 2.09 7.98 -13.10
CA LEU A 214 1.62 6.73 -13.71
C LEU A 214 2.52 6.30 -14.86
N GLU A 215 2.95 7.21 -15.72
CA GLU A 215 3.91 6.92 -16.80
C GLU A 215 5.20 6.33 -16.24
N ARG A 216 5.73 6.93 -15.18
CA ARG A 216 6.92 6.45 -14.47
C ARG A 216 6.73 5.03 -13.92
N LEU A 217 5.58 4.73 -13.31
CA LEU A 217 5.28 3.40 -12.76
C LEU A 217 5.08 2.35 -13.85
N ILE A 218 4.38 2.69 -14.93
CA ILE A 218 4.20 1.81 -16.10
C ILE A 218 5.57 1.43 -16.65
N ASN A 219 6.42 2.41 -16.91
CA ASN A 219 7.77 2.18 -17.43
C ASN A 219 8.60 1.30 -16.49
N THR A 220 8.47 1.51 -15.18
CA THR A 220 9.17 0.71 -14.17
C THR A 220 8.75 -0.75 -14.15
N VAL A 221 7.44 -1.02 -14.20
CA VAL A 221 6.93 -2.39 -14.26
C VAL A 221 7.35 -3.07 -15.56
N ARG A 222 7.19 -2.37 -16.71
CA ARG A 222 7.55 -2.91 -18.03
C ARG A 222 9.05 -3.14 -18.18
N ALA A 223 9.91 -2.33 -17.55
CA ALA A 223 11.35 -2.53 -17.53
C ALA A 223 11.78 -3.84 -16.83
N GLN A 224 10.95 -4.41 -15.94
CA GLN A 224 11.22 -5.73 -15.34
C GLN A 224 10.85 -6.91 -16.27
N GLY A 225 10.27 -6.61 -17.45
CA GLY A 225 9.71 -7.60 -18.37
C GLY A 225 8.34 -8.12 -17.92
N ASP A 226 7.68 -7.43 -16.98
CA ASP A 226 6.38 -7.84 -16.46
C ASP A 226 5.24 -7.42 -17.42
N GLN A 227 4.37 -8.37 -17.76
CA GLN A 227 3.24 -8.20 -18.69
C GLN A 227 1.87 -8.25 -18.02
N HIS A 228 1.79 -8.25 -16.68
CA HIS A 228 0.51 -8.16 -15.99
C HIS A 228 -0.25 -6.88 -16.39
N LEU A 229 -1.59 -6.96 -16.31
CA LEU A 229 -2.46 -5.81 -16.53
C LEU A 229 -2.14 -4.72 -15.51
N LEU A 230 -2.28 -3.46 -15.91
CA LEU A 230 -2.08 -2.30 -15.04
C LEU A 230 -3.41 -1.55 -14.95
N LEU A 231 -3.92 -1.37 -13.74
CA LEU A 231 -5.01 -0.46 -13.43
C LEU A 231 -4.43 0.90 -13.07
N LEU A 232 -4.97 1.93 -13.71
CA LEU A 232 -4.59 3.32 -13.55
C LEU A 232 -5.77 4.07 -12.98
N GLU A 233 -5.59 4.69 -11.82
CA GLU A 233 -6.63 5.48 -11.19
C GLU A 233 -6.40 6.98 -11.38
N GLY A 234 -7.49 7.70 -11.67
CA GLY A 234 -7.50 9.15 -11.86
C GLY A 234 -7.63 9.93 -10.55
N ASN A 235 -7.68 11.25 -10.65
CA ASN A 235 -7.93 12.10 -9.49
C ASN A 235 -9.38 11.96 -8.99
N GLY A 236 -9.71 12.62 -7.88
CA GLY A 236 -11.06 12.65 -7.35
C GLY A 236 -11.56 11.26 -6.98
N PHE A 237 -10.73 10.50 -6.25
CA PHE A 237 -11.05 9.14 -5.82
C PHE A 237 -11.21 8.18 -7.01
N GLY A 238 -10.32 8.28 -8.00
CA GLY A 238 -10.40 7.46 -9.21
C GLY A 238 -11.53 7.85 -10.17
N ASN A 239 -12.24 8.97 -9.96
CA ASN A 239 -13.40 9.35 -10.79
C ASN A 239 -13.11 10.39 -11.88
N ASN A 240 -11.93 11.01 -11.89
CA ASN A 240 -11.55 12.07 -12.82
C ASN A 240 -10.32 11.71 -13.65
N TYR A 241 -10.56 11.41 -14.93
CA TYR A 241 -9.53 11.04 -15.91
C TYR A 241 -9.25 12.14 -16.95
N ASN A 242 -9.81 13.34 -16.78
CA ASN A 242 -9.64 14.42 -17.75
C ASN A 242 -8.15 14.74 -17.91
N GLU A 243 -7.62 14.78 -19.13
CA GLU A 243 -6.20 15.10 -19.38
C GLU A 243 -5.19 14.10 -18.77
N LEU A 244 -5.64 12.98 -18.18
CA LEU A 244 -4.76 11.95 -17.61
C LEU A 244 -4.00 11.16 -18.70
N LEU A 245 -4.47 11.20 -19.96
CA LEU A 245 -3.95 10.38 -21.07
C LEU A 245 -3.52 11.21 -22.29
N LYS A 246 -3.44 12.54 -22.18
CA LYS A 246 -3.05 13.40 -23.31
C LYS A 246 -1.81 14.22 -22.97
N SER A 247 -0.64 13.72 -23.38
CA SER A 247 0.38 14.60 -23.94
C SER A 247 0.16 14.60 -25.46
N SER A 248 -0.25 15.74 -26.00
CA SER A 248 -0.18 16.05 -27.44
C SER A 248 1.24 15.94 -27.97
#